data_AF-A0A502FS19-F1
#
_entry.id   AF-A0A502FS19-F1
#
_cell.length_a   1.000
_cell.length_b   1.000
_cell.length_c   1.000
_cell.angle_alpha   90.00
_cell.angle_beta   90.00
_cell.angle_gamma   90.00
#
_symmetry.space_group_name_H-M   'P 1'
#
loop_
_entity.id
_entity.type
_entity.pdbx_description
1 polymer ?
#
loop_
_entity_poly.entity_id
_entity_poly.type
_entity_poly.pdbx_seq_one_letter_code
_entity_poly.pdbx_strand_id
1 'polypeptide(L)'
;MTKTSITRTRGWKLAVATLGLTLVASCGLESGGALPLAVGPGSIEPVPELEGVKMTVGSKDFTEQIVLGYIIEFAMSAAGADVRDLTNIQGSNSTRDAQLNGQIDLAYEYTG
;
A
#
# COMPACT_ATOMS: atom_id res chain seq x y z
N MET A 1 17.89 -4.80 -53.60
CA MET A 1 17.45 -3.67 -52.76
C MET A 1 16.22 -4.13 -51.96
N THR A 2 16.37 -4.96 -50.90
CA THR A 2 15.19 -5.57 -50.20
C THR A 2 15.43 -6.18 -48.80
N LYS A 3 16.60 -6.01 -48.16
CA LYS A 3 16.88 -6.67 -46.85
C LYS A 3 16.48 -5.88 -45.59
N THR A 4 16.04 -4.63 -45.71
CA THR A 4 15.85 -3.72 -44.55
C THR A 4 14.51 -3.88 -43.82
N SER A 5 13.51 -4.53 -44.42
CA SER A 5 12.15 -4.65 -43.86
C SER A 5 12.01 -5.71 -42.74
N ILE A 6 12.78 -6.80 -42.83
CA ILE A 6 12.64 -7.98 -41.95
C ILE A 6 13.23 -7.73 -40.55
N THR A 7 14.27 -6.91 -40.43
CA THR A 7 14.88 -6.57 -39.14
C THR A 7 14.01 -5.62 -38.32
N ARG A 8 13.29 -4.70 -38.98
CA ARG A 8 12.41 -3.71 -38.31
C ARG A 8 11.19 -4.36 -37.66
N THR A 9 10.65 -5.41 -38.28
CA THR A 9 9.50 -6.17 -37.75
C THR A 9 9.86 -7.10 -36.60
N ARG A 10 11.07 -7.69 -36.59
CA ARG A 10 11.58 -8.46 -35.43
C ARG A 10 11.84 -7.57 -34.22
N GLY A 11 12.40 -6.37 -34.42
CA GLY A 11 12.61 -5.40 -33.34
C GLY A 11 11.32 -4.96 -32.67
N TRP A 12 10.27 -4.69 -33.44
CA TRP A 12 8.97 -4.28 -32.89
C TRP A 12 8.29 -5.43 -32.12
N LYS A 13 8.32 -6.66 -32.64
CA LYS A 13 7.77 -7.83 -31.93
C LYS A 13 8.46 -8.07 -30.58
N LEU A 14 9.78 -7.89 -30.51
CA LEU A 14 10.55 -7.98 -29.26
C LEU A 14 10.14 -6.86 -28.29
N ALA A 15 10.06 -5.61 -28.74
CA ALA A 15 9.66 -4.49 -27.89
C ALA A 15 8.25 -4.65 -27.28
N VAL A 16 7.29 -5.14 -28.07
CA VAL A 16 5.93 -5.42 -27.59
C VAL A 16 5.91 -6.57 -26.59
N ALA A 17 6.70 -7.62 -26.82
CA ALA A 17 6.80 -8.73 -25.87
C ALA A 17 7.44 -8.30 -24.54
N THR A 18 8.49 -7.48 -24.58
CA THR A 18 9.12 -6.95 -23.36
C THR A 18 8.18 -6.03 -22.59
N LEU A 19 7.48 -5.11 -23.27
CA LEU A 19 6.51 -4.21 -22.64
C LEU A 19 5.33 -4.99 -22.04
N GLY A 20 4.85 -6.03 -22.73
CA GLY A 20 3.81 -6.93 -22.23
C GLY A 20 4.25 -7.67 -20.96
N LEU A 21 5.49 -8.17 -20.92
CA LEU A 21 6.04 -8.83 -19.72
C LEU A 21 6.16 -7.85 -18.53
N THR A 22 6.60 -6.61 -18.76
CA THR A 22 6.74 -5.62 -17.68
C THR A 22 5.40 -5.19 -17.10
N LEU A 23 4.33 -5.14 -17.93
CA LEU A 23 3.00 -4.79 -17.45
C LEU A 23 2.40 -5.88 -16.56
N VAL A 24 2.58 -7.15 -16.91
CA VAL A 24 2.08 -8.27 -16.10
C VAL A 24 2.84 -8.40 -14.76
N ALA A 25 4.13 -8.07 -14.74
CA ALA A 25 4.94 -8.08 -13.51
C ALA A 25 4.56 -6.99 -12.49
N SER A 26 3.74 -6.01 -12.87
CA SER A 26 3.40 -4.87 -12.00
C SER A 26 2.30 -5.14 -10.97
N CYS A 27 1.53 -6.23 -11.10
CA CYS A 27 0.35 -6.55 -10.26
C CYS A 27 0.64 -6.86 -8.77
N GLY A 28 1.82 -6.55 -8.26
CA GLY A 28 2.18 -6.71 -6.85
C GLY A 28 3.31 -5.80 -6.39
N LEU A 29 3.57 -4.70 -7.11
CA LEU A 29 4.65 -3.75 -6.78
C LEU A 29 4.20 -2.66 -5.79
N GLU A 30 3.15 -2.93 -5.02
CA GLU A 30 2.68 -2.00 -3.99
C GLU A 30 3.36 -2.35 -2.66
N SER A 31 3.88 -1.33 -1.98
CA SER A 31 4.41 -1.49 -0.62
C SER A 31 3.24 -1.51 0.36
N GLY A 32 3.26 -2.43 1.32
CA GLY A 32 2.18 -2.62 2.29
C GLY A 32 1.34 -3.86 2.03
N GLY A 33 0.35 -4.09 2.88
CA GLY A 33 -0.53 -5.25 2.86
C GLY A 33 -1.99 -4.90 3.07
N ALA A 34 -2.84 -5.89 2.88
CA ALA A 34 -4.20 -5.87 3.41
C ALA A 34 -4.17 -6.24 4.89
N LEU A 35 -5.22 -5.85 5.63
CA LEU A 35 -5.39 -6.28 7.01
C LEU A 35 -5.30 -7.82 7.11
N PRO A 36 -4.63 -8.36 8.14
CA PRO A 36 -4.45 -9.80 8.29
C PRO A 36 -5.75 -10.54 8.65
N LEU A 37 -6.79 -9.81 9.07
CA LEU A 37 -8.06 -10.36 9.52
C LEU A 37 -9.22 -9.60 8.87
N ALA A 38 -10.30 -10.32 8.55
CA ALA A 38 -11.56 -9.69 8.18
C ALA A 38 -12.17 -9.03 9.43
N VAL A 39 -12.41 -7.73 9.37
CA VAL A 39 -13.01 -6.96 10.46
C VAL A 39 -14.43 -6.57 10.06
N GLY A 40 -15.38 -6.80 10.95
CA GLY A 40 -16.75 -6.33 10.82
C GLY A 40 -17.14 -5.46 12.01
N PRO A 41 -18.35 -4.87 11.97
CA PRO A 41 -18.89 -4.08 13.07
C PRO A 41 -18.90 -4.84 14.40
N GLY A 42 -18.69 -4.10 15.49
CA GLY A 42 -18.71 -4.62 16.86
C GLY A 42 -18.99 -3.49 17.84
N SER A 43 -18.17 -3.33 18.88
CA SER A 43 -18.25 -2.15 19.75
C SER A 43 -17.94 -0.82 19.04
N ILE A 44 -17.26 -0.91 17.89
CA ILE A 44 -17.11 0.20 16.94
C ILE A 44 -18.11 -0.08 15.82
N GLU A 45 -19.03 0.86 15.63
CA GLU A 45 -20.07 0.80 14.61
C GLU A 45 -19.65 1.59 13.36
N PRO A 46 -20.20 1.28 12.18
CA PRO A 46 -19.92 2.01 10.95
C PRO A 46 -20.22 3.51 11.08
N VAL A 47 -19.29 4.32 10.57
CA VAL A 47 -19.42 5.78 10.49
C VAL A 47 -19.68 6.14 9.03
N PRO A 48 -20.83 6.74 8.66
CA PRO A 48 -21.18 7.01 7.27
C PRO A 48 -20.11 7.78 6.48
N GLU A 49 -19.41 8.70 7.14
CA GLU A 49 -18.35 9.51 6.53
C GLU A 49 -17.08 8.72 6.22
N LEU A 50 -16.90 7.53 6.82
CA LEU A 50 -15.75 6.66 6.61
C LEU A 50 -16.00 5.53 5.62
N GLU A 51 -17.23 5.37 5.12
CA GLU A 51 -17.58 4.29 4.20
C GLU A 51 -16.71 4.33 2.93
N GLY A 52 -15.85 3.33 2.76
CA GLY A 52 -14.94 3.20 1.62
C GLY A 52 -13.84 4.27 1.55
N VAL A 53 -13.65 5.06 2.62
CA VAL A 53 -12.55 6.03 2.69
C VAL A 53 -11.23 5.26 2.72
N LYS A 54 -10.38 5.52 1.74
CA LYS A 54 -9.05 4.92 1.66
C LYS A 54 -8.14 5.54 2.71
N MET A 55 -7.47 4.68 3.47
CA MET A 55 -6.60 5.10 4.55
C MET A 55 -5.41 4.17 4.66
N THR A 56 -4.21 4.72 4.73
CA THR A 56 -3.01 3.96 5.03
C THR A 56 -2.58 4.20 6.46
N VAL A 57 -2.43 3.12 7.22
CA VAL A 57 -1.86 3.17 8.57
C VAL A 57 -0.40 2.73 8.51
N GLY A 58 0.48 3.48 9.16
CA GLY A 58 1.88 3.13 9.33
C GLY A 58 2.28 2.95 10.78
N SER A 59 3.45 2.34 10.99
CA SER A 59 4.10 2.24 12.29
C SER A 59 5.60 2.16 12.13
N LYS A 60 6.33 2.45 13.22
CA LYS A 60 7.74 2.09 13.35
C LYS A 60 7.88 0.56 13.48
N ASP A 61 9.09 0.07 13.25
CA ASP A 61 9.55 -1.31 13.43
C ASP A 61 9.81 -1.68 14.90
N PHE A 62 8.86 -1.31 15.77
CA PHE A 62 8.87 -1.64 17.18
C PHE A 62 7.58 -2.35 17.55
N THR A 63 7.66 -3.38 18.41
CA THR A 63 6.52 -4.23 18.75
C THR A 63 5.30 -3.45 19.21
N GLU A 64 5.48 -2.47 20.11
CA GLU A 64 4.36 -1.65 20.57
C GLU A 64 3.72 -0.86 19.42
N GLN A 65 4.54 -0.25 18.56
CA GLN A 65 4.07 0.56 17.45
C GLN A 65 3.32 -0.27 16.41
N ILE A 66 3.76 -1.51 16.15
CA ILE A 66 3.05 -2.44 15.26
C ILE A 66 1.71 -2.84 15.87
N VAL A 67 1.67 -3.17 17.17
CA VAL A 67 0.43 -3.53 17.87
C VAL A 67 -0.56 -2.36 17.86
N LEU A 68 -0.09 -1.15 18.17
CA LEU A 68 -0.91 0.07 18.12
C LEU A 68 -1.39 0.38 16.69
N GLY A 69 -0.55 0.13 15.68
CA GLY A 69 -0.91 0.19 14.26
C GLY A 69 -2.12 -0.71 13.96
N TYR A 70 -2.04 -2.00 14.29
CA TYR A 70 -3.17 -2.91 14.07
C TYR A 70 -4.43 -2.55 14.87
N ILE A 71 -4.29 -1.97 16.07
CA ILE A 71 -5.45 -1.48 16.82
C ILE A 71 -6.20 -0.40 16.04
N ILE A 72 -5.51 0.60 15.47
CA ILE A 72 -6.18 1.65 14.70
C ILE A 72 -6.65 1.13 13.33
N GLU A 73 -5.93 0.20 12.70
CA GLU A 73 -6.39 -0.45 11.47
C GLU A 73 -7.72 -1.17 11.66
N PHE A 74 -7.83 -1.98 12.71
CA PHE A 74 -9.08 -2.70 13.01
C PHE A 74 -10.19 -1.74 13.40
N ALA A 75 -9.88 -0.68 14.15
CA ALA A 75 -10.87 0.34 14.49
C ALA A 75 -11.43 1.06 13.25
N MET A 76 -10.56 1.52 12.36
CA MET A 76 -10.96 2.24 11.15
C MET A 76 -11.67 1.32 10.15
N SER A 77 -11.22 0.08 10.01
CA SER A 77 -11.89 -0.93 9.19
C SER A 77 -13.29 -1.28 9.73
N ALA A 78 -13.45 -1.48 11.05
CA ALA A 78 -14.76 -1.68 11.67
C ALA A 78 -15.69 -0.47 11.47
N ALA A 79 -15.15 0.74 11.46
CA ALA A 79 -15.89 1.97 11.19
C ALA A 79 -16.25 2.15 9.70
N GLY A 80 -15.78 1.28 8.80
CA GLY A 80 -16.15 1.27 7.38
C GLY A 80 -15.07 1.77 6.41
N ALA A 81 -13.89 2.14 6.89
CA ALA A 81 -12.78 2.58 6.03
C ALA A 81 -12.12 1.43 5.27
N ASP A 82 -11.59 1.75 4.09
CA ASP A 82 -10.73 0.86 3.28
C ASP A 82 -9.28 1.06 3.71
N VAL A 83 -8.81 0.20 4.63
CA VAL A 83 -7.52 0.36 5.30
C VAL A 83 -6.43 -0.46 4.62
N ARG A 84 -5.31 0.21 4.33
CA ARG A 84 -4.05 -0.38 3.88
C ARG A 84 -3.03 -0.39 5.01
N ASP A 85 -2.44 -1.55 5.27
CA ASP A 85 -1.38 -1.76 6.26
C ASP A 85 -0.03 -1.36 5.64
N LEU A 86 0.65 -0.38 6.23
CA LEU A 86 2.04 -0.04 6.00
C LEU A 86 2.81 0.05 7.33
N THR A 87 2.46 -0.82 8.28
CA THR A 87 3.17 -0.96 9.56
C THR A 87 4.58 -1.52 9.36
N ASN A 88 5.39 -1.47 10.42
CA ASN A 88 6.76 -1.99 10.45
C ASN A 88 7.76 -1.25 9.53
N ILE A 89 7.59 0.07 9.37
CA ILE A 89 8.53 0.96 8.66
C ILE A 89 9.80 1.10 9.50
N GLN A 90 10.95 0.94 8.85
CA GLN A 90 12.25 0.92 9.51
C GLN A 90 12.64 2.30 10.05
N GLY A 91 12.63 2.45 11.38
CA GLY A 91 13.03 3.64 12.10
C GLY A 91 12.03 4.81 12.07
N SER A 92 12.18 5.71 13.06
CA SER A 92 11.31 6.88 13.23
C SER A 92 11.39 7.86 12.06
N ASN A 93 12.59 8.11 11.52
CA ASN A 93 12.77 9.08 10.44
C ASN A 93 12.05 8.64 9.17
N SER A 94 12.18 7.37 8.78
CA SER A 94 11.50 6.82 7.61
C SER A 94 9.98 6.83 7.78
N THR A 95 9.48 6.54 8.99
CA THR A 95 8.05 6.65 9.30
C THR A 95 7.56 8.09 9.17
N ARG A 96 8.34 9.05 9.66
CA ARG A 96 8.03 10.48 9.53
C ARG A 96 8.09 10.95 8.09
N ASP A 97 9.08 10.54 7.32
CA ASP A 97 9.21 10.84 5.90
C ASP A 97 8.03 10.25 5.11
N ALA A 98 7.62 9.02 5.42
CA ALA A 98 6.43 8.40 4.83
C ALA A 98 5.17 9.26 5.08
N GLN A 99 5.00 9.78 6.31
CA GLN A 99 3.87 10.66 6.64
C GLN A 99 3.95 12.00 5.89
N LEU A 100 5.11 12.64 5.87
CA LEU A 100 5.32 13.93 5.19
C LEU A 100 5.12 13.84 3.68
N ASN A 101 5.38 12.68 3.09
CA ASN A 101 5.19 12.41 1.67
C ASN A 101 3.83 11.77 1.34
N GLY A 102 2.91 11.69 2.31
CA GLY A 102 1.56 11.16 2.10
C GLY A 102 1.50 9.66 1.79
N GLN A 103 2.52 8.90 2.19
CA GLN A 103 2.53 7.44 2.06
C GLN A 103 1.73 6.78 3.18
N ILE A 104 1.59 7.44 4.33
CA ILE A 104 0.76 7.04 5.47
C ILE A 104 -0.10 8.23 5.92
N ASP A 105 -1.35 7.95 6.28
CA ASP A 105 -2.31 8.94 6.76
C ASP A 105 -2.34 8.99 8.29
N LEU A 106 -2.12 7.83 8.93
CA LEU A 106 -2.14 7.67 10.38
C LEU A 106 -0.93 6.89 10.87
N ALA A 107 -0.39 7.29 12.00
CA ALA A 107 0.55 6.53 12.80
C ALA A 107 0.47 7.02 14.25
N TYR A 108 0.70 6.12 15.20
CA TYR A 108 0.97 6.54 16.58
C TYR A 108 2.37 7.16 16.66
N GLU A 109 2.48 8.27 17.38
CA GLU A 109 3.78 8.85 17.71
C GLU A 109 3.89 9.24 19.18
N TYR A 110 5.12 9.18 19.68
CA TYR A 110 5.46 9.69 20.99
C TYR A 110 5.63 11.21 20.88
N THR A 111 5.18 11.93 21.91
CA THR A 111 5.27 13.40 21.99
C THR A 111 6.66 13.91 22.40
N GLY A 112 7.58 13.00 22.72
CA GLY A 112 8.90 13.28 23.31
C GLY A 112 10.00 13.56 22.31
#